data_AF-A0A7Y6U9X5-F1
#
_entry.id   AF-A0A7Y6U9X5-F1
#
_cell.length_a   1.000
_cell.length_b   1.000
_cell.length_c   1.000
_cell.angle_alpha   90.00
_cell.angle_beta   90.00
_cell.angle_gamma   90.00
#
_symmetry.space_group_name_H-M   'P 1'
#
loop_
_entity.id
_entity.type
_entity.pdbx_description
1 polymer ?
#
loop_
_entity_poly.entity_id
_entity_poly.type
_entity_poly.pdbx_seq_one_letter_code
_entity_poly.pdbx_strand_id
1 'polypeptide(L)' 'MSIAEDIIDGWCCQLCGVYFEEEHGYPVVCESCYNELSEEEKKDYQLATHKEF' A
#
# COMPACT_ATOMS: atom_id res chain seq x y z
N MET A 1 12.98 12.30 4.52
CA MET A 1 12.60 10.89 4.39
C MET A 1 12.07 10.44 5.72
N SER A 2 10.81 10.81 5.96
CA SER A 2 9.99 10.29 7.06
C SER A 2 9.03 9.26 6.48
N ILE A 3 8.58 8.31 7.29
CA ILE A 3 7.64 7.27 6.83
C ILE A 3 6.34 7.85 6.25
N ALA A 4 5.95 9.05 6.64
CA ALA A 4 4.79 9.73 6.06
C ALA A 4 5.01 10.15 4.59
N GLU A 5 6.24 10.50 4.21
CA GLU A 5 6.61 10.77 2.82
C GLU A 5 6.62 9.47 2.02
N ASP A 6 7.23 8.41 2.56
CA ASP A 6 7.27 7.09 1.93
C ASP A 6 5.86 6.50 1.67
N ILE A 7 4.89 6.74 2.57
CA ILE A 7 3.48 6.35 2.37
C ILE A 7 2.84 7.13 1.22
N ILE A 8 3.04 8.45 1.16
CA ILE A 8 2.43 9.32 0.13
C ILE A 8 3.05 9.05 -1.25
N ASP A 9 4.34 8.76 -1.29
CA ASP A 9 5.04 8.38 -2.50
C ASP A 9 4.62 6.97 -2.94
N GLY A 10 4.08 6.13 -2.05
CA GLY A 10 3.60 4.79 -2.38
C GLY A 10 4.70 3.73 -2.30
N TRP A 11 5.70 3.94 -1.45
CA TRP A 11 6.77 2.98 -1.15
C TRP A 11 6.40 1.98 -0.05
N CYS A 12 5.27 2.19 0.65
CA CYS A 12 4.80 1.27 1.66
C CYS A 12 3.28 1.26 1.80
N CYS A 13 2.76 0.18 2.37
CA CYS A 13 1.34 -0.01 2.60
C CYS A 13 0.80 1.07 3.54
N GLN A 14 -0.27 1.74 3.13
CA GLN A 14 -0.92 2.77 3.95
C GLN A 14 -1.43 2.25 5.30
N LEU A 15 -1.82 0.97 5.38
CA LEU A 15 -2.48 0.40 6.55
C LEU A 15 -1.50 -0.21 7.56
N CYS A 16 -0.47 -0.91 7.10
CA CYS A 16 0.48 -1.62 7.97
C CYS A 16 1.92 -1.11 7.89
N GLY A 17 2.24 -0.26 6.91
CA GLY A 17 3.58 0.31 6.72
C GLY A 17 4.62 -0.67 6.16
N VAL A 18 4.23 -1.86 5.68
CA VAL A 18 5.18 -2.77 5.01
C VAL A 18 5.71 -2.09 3.75
N TYR A 19 7.03 -2.14 3.57
CA TYR A 19 7.69 -1.51 2.42
C TYR A 19 7.60 -2.40 1.18
N PHE A 20 7.54 -1.75 0.01
CA PHE A 20 7.52 -2.38 -1.30
C PHE A 20 8.88 -2.23 -2.00
N GLU A 21 9.17 -3.13 -2.94
CA GLU A 21 10.36 -3.06 -3.81
C GLU A 21 10.38 -1.84 -4.73
N GLU A 22 9.22 -1.27 -5.04
CA GLU A 22 9.04 -0.17 -5.98
C GLU A 22 7.88 0.74 -5.57
N GLU A 23 7.80 1.91 -6.21
CA GLU A 23 6.75 2.90 -5.99
C GLU A 23 5.44 2.50 -6.69
N HIS A 24 4.33 2.44 -5.94
CA HIS A 24 3.00 2.11 -6.47
C HIS A 24 2.02 3.30 -6.49
N GLY A 25 2.44 4.49 -6.07
CA GLY A 25 1.59 5.67 -5.91
C GLY A 25 0.64 5.58 -4.72
N TYR A 26 -0.22 6.58 -4.53
CA TYR A 26 -1.10 6.70 -3.37
C TYR A 26 -2.59 6.82 -3.75
N PRO A 27 -3.52 6.19 -3.01
CA PRO A 27 -3.30 5.28 -1.86
C PRO A 27 -3.07 3.82 -2.31
N VAL A 28 -2.09 3.15 -1.69
CA VAL A 28 -1.72 1.75 -1.97
C VAL A 28 -1.68 0.90 -0.71
N VAL A 29 -2.07 -0.38 -0.83
CA VAL A 29 -2.00 -1.38 0.24
C VAL A 29 -1.37 -2.69 -0.24
N CYS A 30 -0.80 -3.43 0.69
CA CYS A 30 -0.23 -4.75 0.46
C CYS A 30 -1.32 -5.81 0.24
N GLU A 31 -0.97 -6.98 -0.29
CA GLU A 31 -1.92 -8.07 -0.60
C GLU A 31 -2.65 -8.54 0.65
N SER A 32 -1.92 -8.68 1.77
CA SER A 32 -2.51 -9.11 3.04
C SER A 32 -3.60 -8.14 3.51
N CYS A 33 -3.30 -6.85 3.54
CA CYS A 33 -4.27 -5.83 3.92
C CYS A 33 -5.42 -5.75 2.91
N TYR A 34 -5.14 -5.81 1.60
CA TYR A 34 -6.17 -5.77 0.57
C TYR A 34 -7.17 -6.92 0.69
N ASN A 35 -6.71 -8.11 1.08
CA ASN A 35 -7.57 -9.28 1.26
C ASN A 35 -8.44 -9.22 2.53
N GLU A 36 -8.06 -8.41 3.52
CA GLU A 36 -8.88 -8.15 4.72
C GLU A 36 -9.96 -7.09 4.49
N LEU A 37 -9.81 -6.25 3.47
CA LEU A 37 -10.78 -5.21 3.10
C LEU A 37 -12.04 -5.80 2.45
N SER A 38 -13.17 -5.15 2.69
CA SER A 38 -14.41 -5.39 1.94
C SER A 38 -14.31 -4.88 0.50
N GLU A 39 -15.18 -5.37 -0.39
CA GLU A 39 -15.25 -4.94 -1.79
C GLU A 39 -15.60 -3.45 -1.95
N GLU A 40 -16.19 -2.82 -0.94
CA GLU A 40 -16.45 -1.38 -0.94
C GLU A 40 -15.16 -0.61 -0.64
N GLU A 41 -14.44 -1.01 0.42
CA GLU A 41 -13.16 -0.39 0.82
C GLU A 41 -12.09 -0.56 -0.26
N LYS A 42 -12.03 -1.71 -0.94
CA LYS A 42 -11.07 -1.96 -2.03
C LYS A 42 -11.15 -0.93 -3.16
N LYS A 43 -12.27 -0.24 -3.34
CA LYS A 43 -12.41 0.80 -4.38
C LYS A 43 -11.59 2.06 -4.07
N ASP A 44 -11.25 2.25 -2.80
CA ASP A 44 -10.48 3.41 -2.34
C ASP A 44 -8.97 3.14 -2.31
N TYR A 45 -8.53 1.91 -2.62
CA TYR A 45 -7.12 1.52 -2.54
C TYR A 45 -6.64 0.83 -3.81
N GLN A 46 -5.38 1.10 -4.16
CA GLN A 46 -4.64 0.33 -5.14
C GLN A 46 -4.00 -0.89 -4.44
N LEU A 47 -4.02 -2.04 -5.09
CA LEU A 47 -3.25 -3.21 -4.65
C LEU A 47 -1.84 -3.11 -5.23
N ALA A 48 -0.82 -3.20 -4.37
CA ALA A 48 0.58 -3.23 -4.81
C ALA A 48 0.83 -4.42 -5.76
N THR A 49 1.46 -4.14 -6.90
CA THR A 49 1.67 -5.15 -7.96
C THR A 49 2.96 -5.97 -7.78
N HIS A 50 3.81 -5.64 -6.80
CA HIS A 50 5.15 -6.23 -6.64
C HIS A 50 5.48 -6.59 -5.18
N LYS A 51 6.46 -7.50 -5.02
CA LYS A 51 6.82 -8.20 -3.77
C LYS A 51 7.00 -7.25 -2.59
N GLU A 52 6.38 -7.64 -1.49
CA GLU A 52 6.52 -7.05 -0.16
C GLU A 52 7.87 -7.49 0.46
N PHE A 53 8.54 -6.59 1.19
CA PHE A 53 9.81 -6.88 1.90
C PHE A 53 9.61 -7.51 3.29
#